data_AF-A0A553X5G7-F1
#
_entry.id   AF-A0A553X5G7-F1
#
_cell.length_a   1.000
_cell.length_b   1.000
_cell.length_c   1.000
_cell.angle_alpha   90.00
_cell.angle_beta   90.00
_cell.angle_gamma   90.00
#
_symmetry.space_group_name_H-M   'P 1'
#
loop_
_entity.id
_entity.type
_entity.pdbx_description
1 polymer ?
#
loop_
_entity_poly.entity_id
_entity_poly.type
_entity_poly.pdbx_seq_one_letter_code
_entity_poly.pdbx_strand_id
1 'polypeptide(L)'
;MAVAGLLFLALAFFAVGQAAASRGGAQTAADAAALAAGQKYRDRLTENLFDALRSGADWRDLLEGRGADSRAACDNAGWFAGRNDAVLTACTPDSWPTSFAVQVRARSAVGRSVVPGTESAHARATATAVVEPRCHAGATGDTPPTTGPH
;
A
#
# COMPACT_ATOMS: atom_id res chain seq x y z
N MET A 1 -17.63 -42.76 -22.95
CA MET A 1 -16.88 -42.49 -21.71
C MET A 1 -15.78 -41.43 -21.87
N ALA A 2 -15.13 -41.29 -23.05
CA ALA A 2 -14.10 -40.25 -23.26
C ALA A 2 -14.61 -38.80 -23.11
N VAL A 3 -15.80 -38.49 -23.64
CA VAL A 3 -16.39 -37.14 -23.58
C VAL A 3 -16.69 -36.71 -22.14
N ALA A 4 -17.23 -37.61 -21.32
CA ALA A 4 -17.51 -37.32 -19.91
C ALA A 4 -16.21 -37.06 -19.11
N GLY A 5 -15.14 -37.82 -19.37
CA GLY A 5 -13.83 -37.60 -18.75
C GLY A 5 -13.20 -36.25 -19.15
N LEU A 6 -13.30 -35.87 -20.43
CA LEU A 6 -12.81 -34.58 -20.92
C LEU A 6 -13.58 -33.39 -20.34
N LEU A 7 -14.91 -33.49 -20.25
CA LEU A 7 -15.74 -32.46 -19.64
C LEU A 7 -15.45 -32.28 -18.15
N PHE A 8 -15.22 -33.38 -17.42
CA PHE A 8 -14.82 -33.33 -16.02
C PHE A 8 -13.47 -32.62 -15.84
N LEU A 9 -12.46 -32.97 -16.66
CA LEU A 9 -11.17 -32.29 -16.65
C LEU A 9 -11.30 -30.79 -16.97
N ALA A 10 -12.08 -30.43 -17.98
CA ALA A 10 -12.33 -29.03 -18.34
C ALA A 10 -12.95 -28.24 -17.18
N LEU A 11 -13.94 -28.83 -16.48
CA LEU A 11 -14.57 -28.20 -15.32
C LEU A 11 -13.60 -28.05 -14.14
N ALA A 12 -12.76 -29.06 -13.90
CA ALA A 12 -11.73 -29.00 -12.86
C ALA A 12 -10.71 -27.88 -13.13
N PHE A 13 -10.22 -27.74 -14.37
CA PHE A 13 -9.32 -26.65 -14.74
C PHE A 13 -9.98 -25.27 -14.63
N PHE A 14 -11.26 -25.15 -14.99
CA PHE A 14 -12.01 -23.90 -14.84
C PHE A 14 -12.11 -23.46 -13.37
N ALA A 15 -12.43 -24.37 -12.46
CA ALA A 15 -12.52 -24.07 -11.03
C ALA A 15 -11.18 -23.59 -10.45
N VAL A 16 -10.07 -24.23 -10.84
CA VAL A 16 -8.71 -23.79 -10.45
C VAL A 16 -8.40 -22.39 -11.00
N GLY A 17 -8.80 -22.11 -12.24
CA GLY A 17 -8.63 -20.79 -12.86
C GLY A 17 -9.37 -19.66 -12.13
N GLN A 18 -10.59 -19.92 -11.65
CA GLN A 18 -11.35 -18.93 -10.87
C GLN A 18 -10.69 -18.61 -9.52
N ALA A 19 -10.17 -19.62 -8.83
CA ALA A 19 -9.44 -19.43 -7.58
C ALA A 19 -8.19 -18.57 -7.80
N ALA A 20 -7.42 -18.85 -8.86
CA ALA A 20 -6.24 -18.07 -9.21
C ALA A 20 -6.59 -16.60 -9.53
N ALA A 21 -7.66 -16.35 -10.30
CA ALA A 21 -8.11 -15.01 -10.64
C ALA A 21 -8.52 -14.20 -9.40
N SER A 22 -9.26 -14.82 -8.46
CA SER A 22 -9.68 -14.14 -7.22
C SER A 22 -8.49 -13.78 -6.32
N ARG A 23 -7.47 -14.64 -6.25
CA ARG A 23 -6.22 -14.37 -5.51
C ARG A 23 -5.44 -13.24 -6.16
N GLY A 24 -5.34 -13.25 -7.48
CA GLY A 24 -4.71 -12.18 -8.26
C GLY A 24 -5.40 -10.84 -8.03
N GLY A 25 -6.74 -10.80 -8.12
CA GLY A 25 -7.53 -9.59 -7.87
C GLY A 25 -7.35 -9.03 -6.46
N ALA A 26 -7.34 -9.89 -5.43
CA ALA A 26 -7.07 -9.46 -4.06
C ALA A 26 -5.68 -8.84 -3.91
N GLN A 27 -4.65 -9.43 -4.53
CA GLN A 27 -3.30 -8.87 -4.49
C GLN A 27 -3.23 -7.51 -5.19
N THR A 28 -3.79 -7.38 -6.40
CA THR A 28 -3.87 -6.11 -7.11
C THR A 28 -4.57 -5.03 -6.27
N ALA A 29 -5.64 -5.40 -5.55
CA ALA A 29 -6.33 -4.48 -4.65
C ALA A 29 -5.45 -4.06 -3.45
N ALA A 30 -4.69 -4.98 -2.87
CA ALA A 30 -3.75 -4.69 -1.79
C ALA A 30 -2.63 -3.76 -2.28
N ASP A 31 -2.02 -4.04 -3.42
CA ASP A 31 -0.93 -3.25 -4.01
C ASP A 31 -1.41 -1.83 -4.32
N ALA A 32 -2.58 -1.69 -4.96
CA ALA A 32 -3.19 -0.39 -5.25
C ALA A 32 -3.47 0.41 -3.97
N ALA A 33 -3.98 -0.24 -2.93
CA ALA A 33 -4.27 0.41 -1.66
C ALA A 33 -2.99 0.83 -0.90
N ALA A 34 -1.97 -0.03 -0.86
CA ALA A 34 -0.68 0.28 -0.24
C ALA A 34 0.01 1.46 -0.95
N LEU A 35 0.10 1.42 -2.29
CA LEU A 35 0.67 2.51 -3.07
C LEU A 35 -0.09 3.82 -2.88
N ALA A 36 -1.44 3.77 -2.83
CA ALA A 36 -2.26 4.94 -2.57
C ALA A 36 -2.02 5.55 -1.18
N ALA A 37 -1.78 4.73 -0.16
CA ALA A 37 -1.39 5.20 1.17
C ALA A 37 -0.04 5.93 1.11
N GLY A 38 0.97 5.29 0.52
CA GLY A 38 2.30 5.88 0.38
C GLY A 38 2.30 7.18 -0.43
N GLN A 39 1.56 7.22 -1.54
CA GLN A 39 1.39 8.44 -2.36
C GLN A 39 0.73 9.56 -1.55
N LYS A 40 -0.39 9.27 -0.88
CA LYS A 40 -1.08 10.28 -0.08
C LYS A 40 -0.20 10.82 1.05
N TYR A 41 0.56 9.95 1.70
CA TYR A 41 1.52 10.39 2.71
C TYR A 41 2.61 11.30 2.14
N ARG A 42 3.15 10.97 0.95
CA ARG A 42 4.11 11.84 0.24
C ARG A 42 3.53 13.21 -0.10
N ASP A 43 2.26 13.27 -0.51
CA ASP A 43 1.59 14.54 -0.80
C ASP A 43 1.50 15.39 0.48
N ARG A 44 1.14 14.77 1.61
CA ARG A 44 1.08 15.45 2.93
C ARG A 44 2.44 15.94 3.41
N LEU A 45 3.50 15.14 3.23
CA LEU A 45 4.87 15.59 3.51
C LEU A 45 5.22 16.84 2.69
N THR A 46 4.85 16.83 1.41
CA THR A 46 5.16 17.92 0.47
C THR A 46 4.40 19.20 0.84
N GLU A 47 3.10 19.10 1.13
CA GLU A 47 2.26 20.21 1.60
C GLU A 47 2.84 20.81 2.89
N ASN A 48 3.08 19.96 3.90
CA ASN A 48 3.62 20.39 5.19
C ASN A 48 5.01 21.02 5.05
N LEU A 49 5.85 20.51 4.13
CA LEU A 49 7.19 21.03 3.89
C LEU A 49 7.12 22.47 3.36
N PHE A 50 6.27 22.73 2.37
CA PHE A 50 6.10 24.09 1.85
C PHE A 50 5.51 25.05 2.90
N ASP A 51 4.60 24.58 3.75
CA ASP A 51 4.03 25.36 4.83
C ASP A 51 5.07 25.69 5.92
N ALA A 52 5.92 24.73 6.29
CA ALA A 52 7.03 24.93 7.21
C ALA A 52 8.05 25.96 6.65
N LEU A 53 8.41 25.84 5.37
CA LEU A 53 9.31 26.78 4.70
C LEU A 53 8.75 28.22 4.68
N ARG A 54 7.44 28.40 4.43
CA ARG A 54 6.81 29.74 4.44
C ARG A 54 6.68 30.34 5.83
N SER A 55 6.45 29.51 6.85
CA SER A 55 6.28 29.96 8.24
C SER A 55 7.58 30.07 9.03
N GLY A 56 8.69 29.55 8.49
CA GLY A 56 9.97 29.44 9.21
C GLY A 56 9.98 28.36 10.29
N ALA A 57 9.02 27.43 10.26
CA ALA A 57 8.99 26.29 11.17
C ALA A 57 10.04 25.23 10.79
N ASP A 58 10.33 24.31 11.73
CA ASP A 58 11.26 23.20 11.45
C ASP A 58 10.69 22.28 10.38
N TRP A 59 11.48 22.04 9.34
CA TRP A 59 11.14 21.25 8.15
C TRP A 59 11.97 19.98 8.01
N ARG A 60 12.98 19.77 8.88
CA ARG A 60 13.98 18.72 8.71
C ARG A 60 13.36 17.32 8.76
N ASP A 61 12.46 17.09 9.70
CA ASP A 61 11.71 15.84 9.83
C ASP A 61 10.89 15.53 8.58
N LEU A 62 10.30 16.56 7.94
CA LEU A 62 9.49 16.40 6.73
C LEU A 62 10.35 15.97 5.54
N LEU A 63 11.57 16.51 5.38
CA LEU A 63 12.52 16.03 4.37
C LEU A 63 13.00 14.61 4.64
N GLU A 64 13.12 14.23 5.91
CA GLU A 64 13.43 12.87 6.32
C GLU A 64 12.22 11.91 6.22
N GLY A 65 11.08 12.37 5.70
CA GLY A 65 9.90 11.53 5.46
C GLY A 65 9.06 11.26 6.71
N ARG A 66 9.19 12.09 7.75
CA ARG A 66 8.45 12.01 9.03
C ARG A 66 7.53 13.21 9.22
N GLY A 67 6.64 13.14 10.20
CA GLY A 67 5.85 14.29 10.67
C GLY A 67 4.59 14.63 9.85
N ALA A 68 4.24 13.82 8.86
CA ALA A 68 2.93 13.91 8.19
C ALA A 68 1.89 12.99 8.86
N ASP A 69 0.61 13.33 8.72
CA ASP A 69 -0.50 12.54 9.26
C ASP A 69 -0.75 11.28 8.41
N SER A 70 -0.60 10.11 9.04
CA SER A 70 -0.85 8.79 8.45
C SER A 70 -2.34 8.45 8.30
N ARG A 71 -3.25 9.15 8.99
CA ARG A 71 -4.69 8.85 8.92
C ARG A 71 -5.24 9.05 7.52
N ALA A 72 -4.92 10.19 6.91
CA ALA A 72 -5.33 10.49 5.54
C ALA A 72 -4.78 9.47 4.52
N ALA A 73 -3.60 8.90 4.78
CA ALA A 73 -3.02 7.85 3.96
C ALA A 73 -3.83 6.55 4.04
N CYS A 74 -4.22 6.13 5.24
CA CYS A 74 -5.06 4.94 5.43
C CYS A 74 -6.49 5.12 4.89
N ASP A 75 -7.06 6.31 5.00
CA ASP A 75 -8.36 6.62 4.38
C ASP A 75 -8.28 6.48 2.85
N ASN A 76 -7.20 6.96 2.24
CA ASN A 76 -6.97 6.81 0.80
C ASN A 76 -6.76 5.35 0.39
N ALA A 77 -6.04 4.56 1.21
CA ALA A 77 -5.90 3.11 1.02
C ALA A 77 -7.28 2.42 0.94
N GLY A 78 -8.19 2.79 1.84
CA GLY A 78 -9.57 2.28 1.86
C GLY A 78 -10.34 2.57 0.58
N TRP A 79 -10.22 3.80 0.07
CA TRP A 79 -10.86 4.19 -1.19
C TRP A 79 -10.32 3.38 -2.38
N PHE A 80 -8.99 3.22 -2.49
CA PHE A 80 -8.37 2.44 -3.56
C PHE A 80 -8.64 0.95 -3.46
N ALA A 81 -8.67 0.36 -2.26
CA ALA A 81 -9.13 -1.02 -2.06
C ALA A 81 -10.57 -1.19 -2.59
N GLY A 82 -11.44 -0.23 -2.27
CA GLY A 82 -12.83 -0.23 -2.71
C GLY A 82 -13.03 -0.16 -4.23
N ARG A 83 -12.13 0.55 -4.94
CA ARG A 83 -12.11 0.60 -6.40
C ARG A 83 -11.61 -0.68 -7.06
N ASN A 84 -10.91 -1.52 -6.31
CA ASN A 84 -10.38 -2.81 -6.76
C ASN A 84 -11.18 -3.99 -6.18
N ASP A 85 -12.49 -3.79 -5.99
CA ASP A 85 -13.42 -4.79 -5.44
C ASP A 85 -12.97 -5.47 -4.14
N ALA A 86 -12.33 -4.70 -3.26
CA ALA A 86 -11.92 -5.17 -1.94
C ALA A 86 -12.37 -4.24 -0.83
N VAL A 87 -12.32 -4.75 0.40
CA VAL A 87 -12.53 -3.99 1.63
C VAL A 87 -11.22 -3.95 2.37
N LEU A 88 -10.80 -2.75 2.78
CA LEU A 88 -9.67 -2.57 3.68
C LEU A 88 -10.02 -3.19 5.04
N THR A 89 -9.20 -4.14 5.49
CA THR A 89 -9.37 -4.77 6.81
C THR A 89 -8.37 -4.25 7.83
N ALA A 90 -7.20 -3.79 7.37
CA ALA A 90 -6.23 -3.10 8.22
C ALA A 90 -5.33 -2.20 7.38
N CYS A 91 -4.89 -1.09 7.98
CA CYS A 91 -3.83 -0.23 7.47
C CYS A 91 -2.94 0.13 8.66
N THR A 92 -1.70 -0.35 8.63
CA THR A 92 -0.74 -0.19 9.73
C THR A 92 0.41 0.69 9.25
N PRO A 93 0.47 1.95 9.67
CA PRO A 93 1.64 2.78 9.46
C PRO A 93 2.80 2.34 10.35
N ASP A 94 4.02 2.38 9.82
CA ASP A 94 5.28 2.24 10.56
C ASP A 94 6.15 3.48 10.32
N SER A 95 7.14 3.70 11.19
CA SER A 95 7.77 5.00 11.39
C SER A 95 9.20 5.15 10.85
N TRP A 96 9.91 4.06 10.47
CA TRP A 96 11.26 4.21 9.88
C TRP A 96 11.78 3.05 9.00
N PRO A 97 11.95 3.26 7.67
CA PRO A 97 11.34 4.33 6.88
C PRO A 97 9.81 4.26 6.98
N THR A 98 9.12 5.39 6.81
CA THR A 98 7.67 5.41 6.93
C THR A 98 7.06 4.43 5.93
N SER A 99 6.26 3.48 6.41
CA SER A 99 5.65 2.45 5.56
C SER A 99 4.19 2.21 5.93
N PHE A 100 3.45 1.63 4.99
CA PHE A 100 2.02 1.35 5.14
C PHE A 100 1.75 -0.10 4.77
N ALA A 101 1.60 -0.95 5.77
CA ALA A 101 1.17 -2.33 5.58
C ALA A 101 -0.37 -2.38 5.50
N VAL A 102 -0.88 -2.73 4.33
CA VAL A 102 -2.31 -2.76 4.03
C VAL A 102 -2.76 -4.20 3.88
N GLN A 103 -3.87 -4.55 4.55
CA GLN A 103 -4.55 -5.82 4.39
C GLN A 103 -5.94 -5.58 3.82
N VAL A 104 -6.31 -6.38 2.82
CA VAL A 104 -7.62 -6.31 2.17
C VAL A 104 -8.29 -7.66 2.13
N ARG A 105 -9.61 -7.64 1.99
CA ARG A 105 -10.45 -8.81 1.69
C ARG A 105 -11.27 -8.51 0.44
N ALA A 106 -11.16 -9.34 -0.59
CA ALA A 106 -11.98 -9.24 -1.79
C ALA A 106 -13.47 -9.30 -1.43
N ARG A 107 -14.31 -8.49 -2.09
CA ARG A 107 -15.77 -8.54 -1.91
C ARG A 107 -16.36 -9.77 -2.59
N SER A 108 -15.84 -10.11 -3.76
CA SER A 108 -16.20 -11.33 -4.47
C SER A 108 -15.66 -12.57 -3.73
N ALA A 109 -16.49 -13.61 -3.62
CA ALA A 109 -16.05 -14.91 -3.12
C ALA A 109 -15.13 -15.61 -4.14
N VAL A 110 -14.33 -16.58 -3.69
CA VAL A 110 -13.55 -17.49 -4.54
C VAL A 110 -14.49 -18.44 -5.31
N GLY A 111 -15.27 -17.89 -6.25
CA GLY A 111 -16.21 -18.61 -7.11
C GLY A 111 -17.40 -19.28 -6.39
N ARG A 112 -18.43 -19.64 -7.16
CA ARG A 112 -19.34 -20.75 -6.78
C ARG A 112 -18.56 -22.03 -7.00
N SER A 113 -17.71 -22.35 -6.05
CA SER A 113 -16.88 -23.54 -6.13
C SER A 113 -17.75 -24.79 -6.23
N VAL A 114 -17.37 -25.72 -7.11
CA VAL A 114 -17.94 -27.07 -7.16
C VAL A 114 -17.61 -27.84 -5.87
N VAL A 115 -16.66 -27.35 -5.06
CA VAL A 115 -16.31 -27.87 -3.75
C VAL A 115 -17.28 -27.30 -2.70
N PRO A 116 -18.14 -28.13 -2.08
CA PRO A 116 -19.05 -27.70 -1.02
C PRO A 116 -18.29 -26.99 0.11
N GLY A 117 -18.80 -25.84 0.56
CA GLY A 117 -18.27 -25.13 1.73
C GLY A 117 -17.29 -23.99 1.45
N THR A 118 -17.00 -23.66 0.18
CA THR A 118 -16.09 -22.53 -0.17
C THR A 118 -16.83 -21.30 -0.74
N GLU A 119 -18.16 -21.35 -0.82
CA GLU A 119 -18.98 -20.27 -1.40
C GLU A 119 -18.93 -18.95 -0.60
N SER A 120 -18.54 -19.00 0.68
CA SER A 120 -18.38 -17.84 1.55
C SER A 120 -16.90 -17.45 1.79
N ALA A 121 -15.96 -18.13 1.13
CA ALA A 121 -14.56 -17.83 1.28
C ALA A 121 -14.19 -16.61 0.42
N HIS A 122 -13.50 -15.65 1.02
CA HIS A 122 -13.02 -14.45 0.33
C HIS A 122 -11.50 -14.43 0.33
N ALA A 123 -10.91 -14.08 -0.81
CA ALA A 123 -9.47 -13.91 -0.91
C ALA A 123 -9.02 -12.74 -0.02
N ARG A 124 -7.90 -12.94 0.69
CA ARG A 124 -7.22 -11.92 1.48
C ARG A 124 -5.83 -11.70 0.90
N ALA A 125 -5.37 -10.47 0.95
CA ALA A 125 -4.04 -10.11 0.49
C ALA A 125 -3.46 -8.99 1.35
N THR A 126 -2.14 -8.94 1.37
CA THR A 126 -1.36 -7.95 2.10
C THR A 126 -0.33 -7.35 1.16
N ALA A 127 -0.14 -6.03 1.25
CA ALA A 127 0.92 -5.32 0.54
C ALA A 127 1.47 -4.22 1.43
N THR A 128 2.74 -3.87 1.23
CA THR A 128 3.40 -2.80 1.99
C THR A 128 4.01 -1.80 1.02
N ALA A 129 3.71 -0.51 1.23
CA ALA A 129 4.38 0.58 0.53
C ALA A 129 5.33 1.30 1.48
N VAL A 130 6.55 1.55 1.05
CA VAL A 130 7.57 2.28 1.80
C VAL A 130 7.77 3.65 1.16
N VAL A 131 7.75 4.69 1.98
CA VAL A 131 8.07 6.07 1.58
C VAL A 131 9.49 6.37 2.04
N GLU A 132 10.44 6.17 1.13
CA GLU A 132 11.86 6.35 1.43
C GLU A 132 12.34 7.74 0.97
N PRO A 133 12.82 8.59 1.90
CA PRO A 133 13.33 9.92 1.58
C PRO A 133 14.57 9.82 0.67
N ARG A 134 14.68 10.73 -0.29
CA ARG A 134 15.86 10.86 -1.18
C ARG A 134 16.81 11.96 -0.73
N CYS A 135 16.31 12.89 0.06
CA CYS A 135 17.04 14.03 0.58
C CYS A 135 17.17 13.86 2.08
N HIS A 136 18.30 14.29 2.62
CA HIS A 136 18.53 14.35 4.06
C HIS A 136 18.90 15.78 4.42
N ALA A 137 18.43 16.27 5.56
CA ALA A 137 18.88 17.54 6.07
C ALA A 137 20.38 17.43 6.37
N GLY A 138 21.21 18.16 5.63
CA GLY A 138 22.62 18.28 5.96
C GLY A 138 22.77 18.90 7.36
N ALA A 139 23.80 18.51 8.10
CA ALA A 139 24.21 19.31 9.24
C ALA A 139 24.56 20.70 8.70
N THR A 140 23.95 21.76 9.24
CA THR A 140 24.41 23.12 9.02
C THR A 140 25.85 23.18 9.54
N GLY A 141 26.80 23.06 8.62
CA GLY A 141 28.19 23.39 8.87
C GLY A 141 28.30 24.90 9.01
N ASP A 142 27.86 25.44 10.14
CA ASP A 142 28.42 26.69 10.64
C ASP A 142 29.84 26.39 11.11
N THR A 143 30.73 26.12 10.16
CA THR A 143 32.17 26.22 10.38
C THR A 143 32.52 27.68 10.09
N PRO A 144 32.85 28.50 11.12
CA PRO A 144 33.39 29.83 10.86
C PRO A 144 34.60 29.69 9.94
N PRO A 145 34.83 30.62 8.99
CA PRO A 145 36.03 30.57 8.18
C PRO A 145 37.25 30.56 9.10
N THR A 146 38.00 29.45 9.12
CA THR A 146 39.31 29.39 9.76
C THR A 146 40.23 30.36 9.04
N THR A 147 40.44 31.53 9.64
CA THR A 147 41.50 32.45 9.27
C THR A 147 42.83 31.73 9.55
N GLY A 148 43.47 31.21 8.50
CA GLY A 148 44.81 30.63 8.61
C GLY A 148 45.82 31.71 9.01
N PRO A 149 46.83 31.40 9.86
CA PRO A 149 47.85 32.36 10.23
C PRO A 149 48.80 32.61 9.05
N HIS A 150 49.16 33.89 8.89
CA HIS A 150 50.26 34.38 8.05
C HIS A 150 51.60 33.76 8.43
#